data_AF-A0A1N6FB32-F1
#
_entry.id   AF-A0A1N6FB32-F1
#
_cell.length_a   1.000
_cell.length_b   1.000
_cell.length_c   1.000
_cell.angle_alpha   90.00
_cell.angle_beta   90.00
_cell.angle_gamma   90.00
#
_symmetry.space_group_name_H-M   'P 1'
#
loop_
_entity.id
_entity.type
_entity.pdbx_description
1 polymer ?
#
loop_
_entity_poly.entity_id
_entity_poly.type
_entity_poly.pdbx_seq_one_letter_code
_entity_poly.pdbx_strand_id
1 'polypeptide(L)'
;MTEDNATPQAGYQARRTQGPLAHIRRPKLLIRAARLGLADYSRSRDLKRIMRVATLPAPTRAVRDLIATEAEMEEGRQTGLSTYSVIRHVEVMIALMAEAKLLPQGPLDGPAEG
;
A
#
# COMPACT_ATOMS: atom_id res chain seq x y z
N MET A 1 -6.00 -54.87 -13.76
CA MET A 1 -5.12 -53.76 -14.19
C MET A 1 -5.12 -52.80 -13.02
N THR A 2 -3.95 -52.66 -12.42
CA THR A 2 -3.62 -52.12 -11.09
C THR A 2 -3.99 -50.64 -10.92
N GLU A 3 -4.41 -50.30 -9.69
CA GLU A 3 -4.22 -49.07 -8.87
C GLU A 3 -3.83 -47.75 -9.60
N ASP A 4 -4.18 -46.55 -9.16
CA ASP A 4 -3.96 -46.08 -7.79
C ASP A 4 -4.50 -44.64 -7.61
N ASN A 5 -5.22 -44.47 -6.50
CA ASN A 5 -5.14 -43.38 -5.53
C ASN A 5 -5.11 -41.90 -5.95
N ALA A 6 -6.04 -41.18 -5.33
CA ALA A 6 -6.03 -39.75 -5.12
C ALA A 6 -4.70 -39.25 -4.54
N THR A 7 -4.31 -38.03 -4.89
CA THR A 7 -3.64 -37.15 -3.93
C THR A 7 -4.09 -35.72 -4.12
N PRO A 8 -4.79 -35.12 -3.15
CA PRO A 8 -5.00 -33.68 -3.08
C PRO A 8 -3.67 -32.98 -2.76
N GLN A 9 -3.28 -31.98 -3.54
CA GLN A 9 -2.16 -31.12 -3.19
C GLN A 9 -2.54 -30.20 -2.01
N ALA A 10 -2.51 -30.76 -0.82
CA ALA A 10 -2.42 -30.03 0.43
C ALA A 10 -0.98 -29.54 0.60
N GLY A 11 -0.76 -28.22 0.70
CA GLY A 11 0.59 -27.71 0.84
C GLY A 11 0.81 -26.22 1.08
N TYR A 12 -0.18 -25.44 1.53
CA TYR A 12 0.08 -24.10 2.11
C TYR A 12 -0.62 -23.94 3.47
N GLN A 13 -0.52 -24.97 4.32
CA GLN A 13 -0.74 -24.79 5.76
C GLN A 13 0.60 -24.58 6.46
N ALA A 14 1.30 -23.50 6.11
CA ALA A 14 2.24 -22.91 7.05
C ALA A 14 1.38 -22.29 8.16
N ARG A 15 1.17 -23.08 9.22
CA ARG A 15 0.58 -22.66 10.49
C ARG A 15 1.43 -21.51 11.02
N ARG A 16 1.07 -20.27 10.66
CA ARG A 16 1.75 -19.06 11.13
C ARG A 16 1.53 -18.98 12.63
N THR A 17 2.55 -19.36 13.40
CA THR A 17 2.64 -19.03 14.81
C THR A 17 2.77 -17.52 14.89
N GLN A 18 1.65 -16.86 15.14
CA GLN A 18 1.62 -15.44 15.45
C GLN A 18 2.37 -15.26 16.77
N GLY A 19 3.59 -14.72 16.69
CA GLY A 19 4.35 -14.33 17.88
C GLY A 19 3.59 -13.30 18.72
N PRO A 20 3.97 -13.09 20.00
CA PRO A 20 3.22 -12.26 20.97
C PRO A 20 2.85 -10.84 20.47
N LEU A 21 3.61 -10.32 19.51
CA LEU A 21 3.47 -8.98 18.91
C LEU A 21 2.50 -8.92 17.71
N ALA A 22 1.88 -10.03 17.31
CA ALA A 22 0.91 -10.06 16.22
C ALA A 22 -0.39 -9.29 16.54
N HIS A 23 -0.66 -9.06 17.83
CA HIS A 23 -1.81 -8.30 18.32
C HIS A 23 -1.62 -6.77 18.28
N ILE A 24 -0.41 -6.29 17.97
CA ILE A 24 -0.17 -4.85 17.80
C ILE A 24 -0.96 -4.41 16.56
N ARG A 25 -2.00 -3.58 16.75
CA ARG A 25 -2.80 -3.04 15.65
C ARG A 25 -1.94 -2.15 14.75
N ARG A 26 -1.46 -2.71 13.64
CA ARG A 26 -0.58 -2.05 12.68
C ARG A 26 -1.23 -1.03 11.71
N PRO A 27 -2.57 -0.97 11.50
CA PRO A 27 -3.16 0.05 10.62
C PRO A 27 -2.92 1.49 11.11
N LYS A 28 -3.07 1.74 12.42
CA LYS A 28 -2.85 3.08 12.99
C LYS A 28 -1.38 3.49 13.00
N LEU A 29 -0.46 2.51 13.05
CA LEU A 29 0.97 2.78 13.08
C LEU A 29 1.50 3.21 11.71
N LEU A 30 1.08 2.52 10.64
CA LEU A 30 1.49 2.88 9.27
C LEU A 30 1.03 4.29 8.90
N ILE A 31 -0.22 4.64 9.22
CA ILE A 31 -0.77 5.99 9.00
C ILE A 31 0.03 7.04 9.78
N ARG A 32 0.38 6.75 11.04
CA ARG A 32 1.20 7.67 11.85
C ARG A 32 2.60 7.85 11.28
N ALA A 33 3.26 6.76 10.90
CA ALA A 33 4.60 6.80 10.28
C ALA A 33 4.58 7.61 8.99
N ALA A 34 3.59 7.38 8.13
CA ALA A 34 3.44 8.13 6.89
C ALA A 34 3.21 9.63 7.15
N ARG A 35 2.38 9.99 8.13
CA ARG A 35 2.16 11.40 8.49
C ARG A 35 3.44 12.11 8.94
N LEU A 36 4.29 11.44 9.71
CA LEU A 36 5.59 12.00 10.12
C LEU A 36 6.51 12.19 8.92
N GLY A 37 6.55 11.23 7.99
CA GLY A 37 7.39 11.30 6.79
C GLY A 37 6.94 12.31 5.73
N LEU A 38 5.73 12.89 5.86
CA LEU A 38 5.26 13.93 4.93
C LEU A 38 6.14 15.20 4.95
N ALA A 39 6.76 15.52 6.08
CA ALA A 39 7.61 16.71 6.22
C ALA A 39 8.85 16.64 5.31
N ASP A 40 9.35 15.44 5.06
CA ASP A 40 10.59 15.20 4.31
C ASP A 40 10.34 14.75 2.86
N TYR A 41 9.08 14.62 2.46
CA TYR A 41 8.70 14.13 1.13
C TYR A 41 9.05 15.13 0.03
N SER A 42 9.81 14.66 -0.95
CA SER A 42 10.12 15.39 -2.17
C SER A 42 9.51 14.67 -3.37
N ARG A 43 8.50 15.29 -4.00
CA ARG A 43 7.84 14.72 -5.19
C ARG A 43 8.83 14.37 -6.30
N SER A 44 9.84 15.20 -6.53
CA SER A 44 10.80 14.98 -7.63
C SER A 44 11.75 13.81 -7.39
N ARG A 45 12.21 13.63 -6.15
CA ARG A 45 13.13 12.56 -5.75
C ARG A 45 12.40 11.26 -5.42
N ASP A 46 11.41 11.35 -4.53
CA ASP A 46 10.81 10.19 -3.89
C ASP A 46 9.80 9.52 -4.79
N LEU A 47 8.91 10.29 -5.46
CA LEU A 47 7.92 9.70 -6.36
C LEU A 47 8.56 8.96 -7.54
N LYS A 48 9.63 9.52 -8.13
CA LYS A 48 10.40 8.85 -9.18
C LYS A 48 10.97 7.52 -8.71
N ARG A 49 11.58 7.50 -7.52
CA ARG A 49 12.18 6.28 -6.93
C ARG A 49 11.12 5.25 -6.58
N ILE A 50 10.01 5.66 -5.94
CA ILE A 50 8.93 4.78 -5.50
C ILE A 50 8.24 4.13 -6.70
N MET A 51 7.87 4.94 -7.71
CA MET A 51 7.19 4.47 -8.91
C MET A 51 8.15 3.89 -9.96
N ARG A 52 9.47 4.02 -9.77
CA ARG A 52 10.51 3.60 -10.72
C ARG A 52 10.31 4.19 -12.12
N VAL A 53 10.03 5.49 -12.18
CA VAL A 53 9.76 6.24 -13.43
C VAL A 53 10.80 7.31 -13.68
N ALA A 54 11.16 7.53 -14.95
CA ALA A 54 12.06 8.61 -15.35
C ALA A 54 11.38 9.99 -15.30
N THR A 55 10.11 10.04 -15.72
CA THR A 55 9.28 11.25 -15.79
C THR A 55 8.15 11.15 -14.78
N LEU A 56 7.89 12.26 -14.07
CA LEU A 56 6.83 12.31 -13.07
C LEU A 56 5.45 12.28 -13.76
N PRO A 57 4.54 11.39 -13.35
CA PRO A 57 3.16 11.41 -13.83
C PRO A 57 2.42 12.64 -13.28
N ALA A 58 1.27 12.96 -13.89
CA ALA A 58 0.32 13.89 -13.30
C ALA A 58 -0.20 13.35 -11.95
N PRO A 59 -0.53 14.21 -10.96
CA PRO A 59 -0.99 13.76 -9.63
C PRO A 59 -2.14 12.76 -9.67
N THR A 60 -3.14 12.94 -10.54
CA THR A 60 -4.27 12.00 -10.70
C THR A 60 -3.80 10.59 -11.07
N ARG A 61 -2.87 10.48 -12.03
CA ARG A 61 -2.29 9.19 -12.44
C ARG A 61 -1.42 8.61 -11.32
N ALA A 62 -0.62 9.46 -10.66
CA ALA A 62 0.20 9.04 -9.53
C ALA A 62 -0.64 8.42 -8.41
N VAL A 63 -1.70 9.11 -7.97
CA VAL A 63 -2.62 8.64 -6.92
C VAL A 63 -3.23 7.29 -7.30
N ARG A 64 -3.76 7.17 -8.52
CA ARG A 64 -4.34 5.90 -9.00
C ARG A 64 -3.34 4.74 -8.93
N ASP A 65 -2.13 4.93 -9.44
CA ASP A 65 -1.11 3.88 -9.48
C ASP A 65 -0.58 3.56 -8.07
N LEU A 66 -0.51 4.56 -7.18
CA LEU A 66 -0.14 4.38 -5.77
C LEU A 66 -1.21 3.62 -4.97
N ILE A 67 -2.51 3.82 -5.26
CA ILE A 67 -3.60 3.04 -4.64
C ILE A 67 -3.47 1.55 -5.00
N ALA A 68 -3.22 1.24 -6.28
CA ALA A 68 -3.02 -0.14 -6.71
C ALA A 68 -1.80 -0.77 -6.01
N THR A 69 -0.68 -0.02 -5.93
CA THR A 69 0.52 -0.46 -5.24
C THR A 69 0.27 -0.69 -3.74
N GLU A 70 -0.48 0.20 -3.08
CA GLU A 70 -0.82 0.06 -1.66
C GLU A 70 -1.65 -1.20 -1.40
N ALA A 71 -2.65 -1.48 -2.24
CA ALA A 71 -3.51 -2.65 -2.12
C ALA A 71 -2.72 -3.96 -2.22
N GLU A 72 -1.81 -4.07 -3.19
CA GLU A 72 -0.90 -5.22 -3.33
C GLU A 72 -0.02 -5.41 -2.08
N MET A 73 0.48 -4.31 -1.52
CA MET A 73 1.31 -4.36 -0.32
C MET A 73 0.53 -4.72 0.94
N GLU A 74 -0.73 -4.31 1.02
CA GLU A 74 -1.64 -4.65 2.10
C GLU A 74 -2.00 -6.14 2.06
N GLU A 75 -2.24 -6.70 0.88
CA GLU A 75 -2.42 -8.15 0.71
C GLU A 75 -1.15 -8.91 1.15
N GLY A 76 0.03 -8.48 0.70
CA GLY A 76 1.31 -9.03 1.14
C GLY A 76 1.50 -8.96 2.66
N ARG A 77 1.06 -7.87 3.30
CA ARG A 77 1.10 -7.69 4.75
C ARG A 77 0.17 -8.67 5.49
N GLN A 78 -1.05 -8.87 4.99
CA GLN A 78 -2.05 -9.76 5.61
C GLN A 78 -1.67 -11.24 5.46
N THR A 79 -1.14 -11.61 4.30
CA THR A 79 -0.68 -12.96 3.99
C THR A 79 0.69 -13.29 4.60
N GLY A 80 1.42 -12.29 5.09
CA GLY A 80 2.75 -12.48 5.69
C GLY A 80 3.79 -12.87 4.64
N LEU A 81 3.68 -12.32 3.43
CA LEU A 81 4.56 -12.59 2.32
C LEU A 81 6.01 -12.26 2.68
N SER A 82 6.96 -13.14 2.36
CA SER A 82 8.38 -12.97 2.71
C SER A 82 9.02 -11.74 2.05
N THR A 83 8.48 -11.30 0.93
CA THR A 83 8.93 -10.11 0.20
C THR A 83 8.27 -8.82 0.67
N TYR A 84 7.32 -8.88 1.63
CA TYR A 84 6.68 -7.70 2.19
C TYR A 84 7.71 -6.79 2.88
N SER A 85 7.72 -5.51 2.48
CA SER A 85 8.57 -4.49 3.09
C SER A 85 7.72 -3.40 3.73
N VAL A 86 7.78 -3.31 5.06
CA VAL A 86 7.10 -2.26 5.83
C VAL A 86 7.62 -0.87 5.48
N ILE A 87 8.93 -0.73 5.24
CA ILE A 87 9.55 0.56 4.86
C ILE A 87 8.95 1.04 3.55
N ARG A 88 8.91 0.17 2.53
CA ARG A 88 8.29 0.51 1.24
C ARG A 88 6.81 0.83 1.38
N HIS A 89 6.07 0.14 2.26
CA HIS A 89 4.64 0.41 2.47
C HIS A 89 4.45 1.83 3.00
N VAL A 90 5.26 2.21 4.01
CA VAL A 90 5.25 3.58 4.54
C VAL A 90 5.60 4.61 3.46
N GLU A 91 6.60 4.36 2.61
CA GLU A 91 6.95 5.26 1.49
C GLU A 91 5.79 5.47 0.51
N VAL A 92 5.09 4.38 0.13
CA VAL A 92 3.90 4.45 -0.73
C VAL A 92 2.80 5.25 -0.07
N MET A 93 2.56 5.06 1.23
CA MET A 93 1.56 5.83 1.97
C MET A 93 1.91 7.32 2.09
N ILE A 94 3.19 7.66 2.30
CA ILE A 94 3.66 9.07 2.29
C ILE A 94 3.35 9.68 0.93
N ALA A 95 3.75 9.02 -0.15
CA ALA A 95 3.52 9.49 -1.50
C ALA A 95 2.02 9.63 -1.80
N LEU A 96 1.20 8.66 -1.41
CA LEU A 96 -0.25 8.68 -1.64
C LEU A 96 -0.91 9.87 -0.94
N MET A 97 -0.58 10.11 0.34
CA MET A 97 -1.09 11.25 1.09
C MET A 97 -0.61 12.60 0.51
N ALA A 98 0.63 12.66 0.03
CA ALA A 98 1.18 13.87 -0.58
C ALA A 98 0.54 14.17 -1.94
N GLU A 99 0.43 13.18 -2.83
CA GLU A 99 -0.17 13.35 -4.16
C GLU A 99 -1.67 13.62 -4.08
N ALA A 100 -2.39 13.03 -3.11
CA ALA A 100 -3.81 13.30 -2.91
C ALA A 100 -4.10 14.78 -2.57
N LYS A 101 -3.18 15.46 -1.87
CA LYS A 101 -3.30 16.90 -1.57
C LYS A 101 -3.16 17.78 -2.81
N LEU A 102 -2.57 17.27 -3.88
CA LEU A 102 -2.39 17.99 -5.16
C LEU A 102 -3.61 17.85 -6.07
N LEU A 103 -4.56 16.97 -5.75
CA LEU A 103 -5.79 16.85 -6.51
C LEU A 103 -6.68 18.07 -6.25
N PRO A 104 -7.43 18.54 -7.26
CA PRO A 104 -8.48 19.52 -7.04
C PRO A 104 -9.41 19.01 -5.94
N GLN A 105 -9.62 19.82 -4.90
CA GLN A 105 -10.74 19.57 -4.01
C GLN A 105 -11.99 19.79 -4.86
N GLY A 106 -12.85 18.78 -4.98
CA GLY A 106 -14.16 18.98 -5.60
C GLY A 106 -14.87 20.17 -4.92
N PRO A 107 -15.76 20.90 -5.60
CA PRO A 107 -16.43 22.04 -5.00
C PRO A 107 -17.09 21.61 -3.69
N LEU A 108 -16.66 22.19 -2.57
CA LEU A 108 -17.26 21.94 -1.25
C LEU A 108 -18.21 23.06 -0.81
N ASP A 109 -18.43 24.13 -1.59
CA ASP A 109 -19.42 25.16 -1.26
C ASP A 109 -19.96 25.89 -2.52
N GLY A 110 -21.29 25.87 -2.74
CA GLY A 110 -22.03 26.74 -3.67
C GLY A 110 -23.31 26.11 -4.25
N PRO A 111 -24.49 26.79 -4.22
CA PRO A 111 -25.71 26.23 -3.65
C PRO A 111 -26.63 25.52 -4.66
N ALA A 112 -27.46 24.62 -4.12
CA ALA A 112 -28.82 24.46 -4.62
C ALA A 112 -29.53 25.79 -4.37
N GLU A 113 -29.87 26.53 -5.42
CA GLU A 113 -31.03 27.44 -5.57
C GLU A 113 -30.91 28.19 -6.92
N GLY A 114 -31.99 28.16 -7.70
CA GLY A 114 -32.13 28.74 -9.05
C GLY A 114 -33.13 27.95 -9.88
#